data_AF-A0A336MN99-F1
#
_entry.id   AF-A0A336MN99-F1
#
_cell.length_a   1.000
_cell.length_b   1.000
_cell.length_c   1.000
_cell.angle_alpha   90.00
_cell.angle_beta   90.00
_cell.angle_gamma   90.00
#
_symmetry.space_group_name_H-M   'P 1'
#
loop_
_entity.id
_entity.type
_entity.pdbx_description
1 polymer ?
#
loop_
_entity_poly.entity_id
_entity_poly.type
_entity_poly.pdbx_seq_one_letter_code
_entity_poly.pdbx_strand_id
1 'polypeptide(L)'
;MKLILIFFLYFFKFLTKIRAHDANPYYTPTWVDASRQGGLEEFYKWKIMDYEGVDTNKIDVTPYNSMPVGVDRFKNKLFITVPRRRPEIPSTLNYVEIDEFSENRSPKLKPFPNIETNSLHTDQHADSNKIISVYRTRLDECGRLWFVDTGRLEYFPNQTQIQPPSIWIVDPETGQTLHRFEFPAE
;
A
#
# COMPACT_ATOMS: atom_id res chain seq x y z
N MET A 1 -2.45 -25.05 -18.54
CA MET A 1 -2.74 -23.73 -17.94
C MET A 1 -3.58 -23.91 -16.66
N LYS A 2 -2.96 -24.47 -15.61
CA LYS A 2 -3.63 -24.87 -14.34
C LYS A 2 -3.06 -24.13 -13.11
N LEU A 3 -2.21 -23.11 -13.32
CA LEU A 3 -1.48 -22.43 -12.24
C LEU A 3 -2.14 -21.13 -11.74
N ILE A 4 -3.16 -20.62 -12.44
CA ILE A 4 -3.80 -19.33 -12.11
C ILE A 4 -4.89 -19.49 -11.02
N LEU A 5 -5.44 -20.70 -10.83
CA LEU A 5 -6.53 -20.94 -9.87
C LEU A 5 -6.07 -21.07 -8.41
N ILE A 6 -4.78 -21.30 -8.16
CA ILE A 6 -4.27 -21.53 -6.79
C ILE A 6 -4.10 -20.21 -6.03
N PHE A 7 -3.75 -19.11 -6.71
CA PHE A 7 -3.58 -17.81 -6.06
C PHE A 7 -4.89 -17.20 -5.54
N PHE A 8 -6.02 -17.47 -6.21
CA PHE A 8 -7.33 -16.99 -5.76
C PHE A 8 -7.84 -17.69 -4.49
N LEU A 9 -7.40 -18.93 -4.22
CA LEU A 9 -7.85 -19.70 -3.06
C LEU A 9 -7.10 -19.34 -1.75
N TYR A 10 -5.87 -18.86 -1.82
CA TYR A 10 -5.12 -18.46 -0.63
C TYR A 10 -5.55 -17.11 -0.06
N PHE A 11 -6.04 -16.19 -0.91
CA PHE A 11 -6.52 -14.88 -0.46
C PHE A 11 -7.80 -14.98 0.40
N PHE A 12 -8.68 -15.94 0.10
CA PHE A 12 -9.91 -16.17 0.89
C PHE A 12 -9.67 -16.95 2.20
N LYS A 13 -8.60 -17.75 2.29
CA LYS A 13 -8.30 -18.54 3.49
C LYS A 13 -7.75 -17.71 4.65
N PHE A 14 -7.24 -16.50 4.39
CA PHE A 14 -6.70 -15.65 5.46
C PHE A 14 -7.81 -14.86 6.20
N LEU A 15 -8.91 -14.53 5.52
CA LEU A 15 -10.05 -13.81 6.12
C LEU A 15 -10.94 -14.71 7.01
N THR A 16 -10.85 -16.03 6.89
CA THR A 16 -11.65 -16.96 7.71
C THR A 16 -10.99 -17.30 9.05
N LYS A 17 -9.73 -16.96 9.28
CA LYS A 17 -9.00 -17.36 10.51
C LYS A 17 -9.03 -16.32 11.64
N ILE A 18 -9.65 -15.16 11.44
CA ILE A 18 -9.73 -14.10 12.48
C ILE A 18 -10.91 -14.31 13.45
N ARG A 19 -11.78 -15.32 13.28
CA ARG A 19 -12.85 -15.57 14.25
C ARG A 19 -13.22 -17.05 14.37
N ALA A 20 -12.37 -17.80 15.05
CA ALA A 20 -12.75 -19.12 15.56
C ALA A 20 -12.00 -19.40 16.87
N HIS A 21 -12.30 -18.61 17.89
CA HIS A 21 -12.26 -19.11 19.26
C HIS A 21 -13.70 -19.03 19.78
N ASP A 22 -14.18 -20.15 20.30
CA ASP A 22 -15.49 -20.39 20.93
C ASP A 22 -16.60 -20.87 19.99
N ALA A 23 -16.50 -22.12 19.53
CA ALA A 23 -17.66 -22.89 19.05
C ALA A 23 -17.81 -24.18 19.87
N ASN A 24 -18.87 -24.23 20.67
CA ASN A 24 -19.32 -25.35 21.51
C ASN A 24 -19.64 -26.59 20.64
N PRO A 25 -19.14 -27.81 20.98
CA PRO A 25 -19.21 -28.99 20.11
C PRO A 25 -20.60 -29.66 19.97
N TYR A 26 -21.67 -29.10 20.56
CA TYR A 26 -22.99 -29.75 20.59
C TYR A 26 -24.09 -29.12 19.70
N TYR A 27 -23.76 -28.15 18.84
CA TYR A 27 -24.74 -27.55 17.93
C TYR A 27 -24.50 -27.93 16.46
N THR A 28 -25.42 -28.68 15.87
CA THR A 28 -25.46 -28.94 14.42
C THR A 28 -25.92 -27.68 13.68
N PRO A 29 -25.24 -27.24 12.60
CA PRO A 29 -25.64 -26.05 11.87
C PRO A 29 -26.83 -26.36 10.97
N THR A 30 -27.98 -25.75 11.27
CA THR A 30 -29.02 -25.52 10.26
C THR A 30 -28.44 -24.55 9.23
N TRP A 31 -28.61 -24.86 7.94
CA TRP A 31 -28.24 -23.98 6.84
C TRP A 31 -29.01 -22.66 6.93
N VAL A 32 -28.46 -21.71 7.66
CA VAL A 32 -28.87 -20.30 7.62
C VAL A 32 -28.18 -19.71 6.40
N ASP A 33 -29.00 -19.24 5.48
CA ASP A 33 -28.61 -18.43 4.32
C ASP A 33 -27.73 -17.25 4.79
N ALA A 34 -26.42 -17.37 4.58
CA ALA A 34 -25.42 -16.38 4.99
C ALA A 34 -25.46 -15.09 4.14
N SER A 35 -26.50 -14.88 3.34
CA SER A 35 -26.62 -13.74 2.43
C SER A 35 -27.25 -12.48 3.04
N ARG A 36 -27.70 -12.50 4.30
CA ARG A 36 -28.25 -11.31 4.98
C ARG A 36 -27.91 -11.26 6.47
N GLN A 37 -26.72 -10.72 6.82
CA GLN A 37 -26.40 -9.96 8.06
C GLN A 37 -24.88 -9.80 8.35
N GLY A 38 -24.04 -9.68 7.32
CA GLY A 38 -22.59 -9.45 7.49
C GLY A 38 -22.00 -8.58 6.39
N GLY A 39 -22.65 -7.46 6.08
CA GLY A 39 -22.14 -6.53 5.07
C GLY A 39 -20.79 -5.94 5.50
N LEU A 40 -19.84 -5.88 4.57
CA LEU A 40 -18.65 -5.06 4.76
C LEU A 40 -19.07 -3.59 4.78
N GLU A 41 -18.62 -2.85 5.80
CA GLU A 41 -18.82 -1.41 5.87
C GLU A 41 -17.75 -0.69 5.03
N GLU A 42 -18.19 0.19 4.13
CA GLU A 42 -17.31 1.01 3.30
C GLU A 42 -16.87 2.25 4.09
N PHE A 43 -15.61 2.26 4.54
CA PHE A 43 -15.02 3.42 5.23
C PHE A 43 -14.46 4.46 4.25
N TYR A 44 -13.61 4.01 3.30
CA TYR A 44 -12.99 4.88 2.31
C TYR A 44 -13.29 4.42 0.89
N LYS A 45 -13.40 5.38 -0.01
CA LYS A 45 -13.68 5.16 -1.42
C LYS A 45 -12.99 6.20 -2.27
N TRP A 46 -12.17 5.77 -3.21
CA TRP A 46 -11.58 6.65 -4.21
C TRP A 46 -12.10 6.26 -5.59
N LYS A 47 -12.68 7.23 -6.31
CA LYS A 47 -12.84 7.10 -7.76
C LYS A 47 -11.52 7.40 -8.48
N ILE A 48 -10.74 8.32 -7.90
CA ILE A 48 -9.47 8.83 -8.38
C ILE A 48 -8.59 9.00 -7.14
N MET A 49 -7.32 8.63 -7.22
CA MET A 49 -6.36 8.86 -6.15
C MET A 49 -5.81 10.28 -6.27
N ASP A 50 -6.17 11.14 -5.33
CA ASP A 50 -5.63 12.51 -5.23
C ASP A 50 -4.52 12.56 -4.19
N TYR A 51 -3.56 13.46 -4.37
CA TYR A 51 -2.39 13.60 -3.51
C TYR A 51 -2.32 15.00 -2.90
N GLU A 52 -1.85 15.10 -1.67
CA GLU A 52 -1.57 16.37 -1.00
C GLU A 52 -0.19 16.90 -1.41
N GLY A 53 -0.07 18.23 -1.53
CA GLY A 53 1.20 18.90 -1.86
C GLY A 53 1.66 18.75 -3.33
N VAL A 54 0.83 18.16 -4.19
CA VAL A 54 1.10 18.01 -5.62
C VAL A 54 0.38 19.09 -6.40
N ASP A 55 1.13 19.91 -7.13
CA ASP A 55 0.58 20.90 -8.06
C ASP A 55 0.10 20.18 -9.34
N THR A 56 -1.20 19.94 -9.41
CA THR A 56 -1.86 19.29 -10.56
C THR A 56 -1.74 20.08 -11.86
N ASN A 57 -1.30 21.35 -11.82
CA ASN A 57 -1.02 22.12 -13.04
C ASN A 57 0.37 21.79 -13.63
N LYS A 58 1.26 21.18 -12.85
CA LYS A 58 2.62 20.79 -13.25
C LYS A 58 2.75 19.30 -13.52
N ILE A 59 1.95 18.49 -12.84
CA ILE A 59 1.90 17.04 -12.99
C ILE A 59 0.49 16.69 -13.42
N ASP A 60 0.35 16.17 -14.64
CA ASP A 60 -0.91 15.57 -15.08
C ASP A 60 -1.05 14.22 -14.38
N VAL A 61 -1.63 14.20 -13.18
CA VAL A 61 -1.89 12.95 -12.48
C VAL A 61 -3.04 12.27 -13.21
N THR A 62 -2.72 11.43 -14.20
CA THR A 62 -3.74 10.67 -14.92
C THR A 62 -4.45 9.75 -13.91
N PRO A 63 -5.76 9.95 -13.64
CA PRO A 63 -6.48 9.23 -12.58
C PRO A 63 -6.37 7.70 -12.64
N TYR A 64 -6.30 7.17 -13.85
CA TYR A 64 -6.27 5.73 -14.14
C TYR A 64 -4.90 5.08 -13.91
N ASN A 65 -3.84 5.86 -13.72
CA ASN A 65 -2.49 5.35 -13.50
C ASN A 65 -2.25 4.94 -12.04
N SER A 66 -2.97 5.56 -11.09
CA SER A 66 -2.79 5.33 -9.65
C SER A 66 -3.65 4.17 -9.15
N MET A 67 -3.14 2.95 -9.22
CA MET A 67 -3.80 1.74 -8.69
C MET A 67 -3.22 1.36 -7.32
N PRO A 68 -3.95 1.57 -6.21
CA PRO A 68 -3.51 1.12 -4.90
C PRO A 68 -3.51 -0.41 -4.83
N VAL A 69 -2.52 -0.98 -4.16
CA VAL A 69 -2.38 -2.44 -4.05
C VAL A 69 -2.17 -2.93 -2.64
N GLY A 70 -1.66 -2.10 -1.73
CA GLY A 70 -1.37 -2.44 -0.34
C GLY A 70 -2.02 -1.47 0.63
N VAL A 71 -2.44 -1.99 1.77
CA VAL A 71 -3.04 -1.22 2.85
C VAL A 71 -2.62 -1.80 4.20
N ASP A 72 -2.22 -0.95 5.14
CA ASP A 72 -1.93 -1.31 6.53
C ASP A 72 -2.35 -0.17 7.46
N ARG A 73 -2.74 -0.50 8.69
CA ARG A 73 -3.19 0.49 9.68
C ARG A 73 -2.24 0.57 10.86
N PHE A 74 -1.80 1.77 11.19
CA PHE A 74 -1.08 2.09 12.42
C PHE A 74 -1.74 3.25 13.14
N LYS A 75 -2.29 3.03 14.34
CA LYS A 75 -3.00 4.07 15.11
C LYS A 75 -4.06 4.77 14.23
N ASN A 76 -3.92 6.08 14.03
CA ASN A 76 -4.77 6.93 13.20
C ASN A 76 -4.33 6.99 11.73
N LYS A 77 -3.24 6.34 11.33
CA LYS A 77 -2.77 6.34 9.94
C LYS A 77 -3.21 5.07 9.22
N LEU A 78 -3.79 5.24 8.04
CA LEU A 78 -4.01 4.17 7.08
C LEU A 78 -2.99 4.31 5.94
N PHE A 79 -1.97 3.47 5.92
CA PHE A 79 -0.96 3.43 4.87
C PHE A 79 -1.53 2.82 3.61
N ILE A 80 -1.22 3.42 2.46
CA ILE A 80 -1.70 3.01 1.14
C ILE A 80 -0.51 3.04 0.17
N THR A 81 -0.28 1.92 -0.52
CA THR A 81 0.82 1.82 -1.51
C THR A 81 0.29 1.88 -2.94
N VAL A 82 0.94 2.71 -3.76
CA VAL A 82 0.67 2.89 -5.19
C VAL A 82 1.99 2.67 -5.95
N PRO A 83 2.29 1.45 -6.44
CA PRO A 83 3.54 1.14 -7.13
C PRO A 83 3.62 1.85 -8.49
N ARG A 84 4.84 2.24 -8.89
CA ARG A 84 5.12 2.99 -10.12
C ARG A 84 5.12 2.11 -11.37
N ARG A 85 3.94 1.61 -11.73
CA ARG A 85 3.66 0.86 -12.97
C ARG A 85 3.29 1.75 -14.16
N ARG A 86 3.00 3.02 -13.89
CA ARG A 86 2.69 4.06 -14.88
C ARG A 86 3.35 5.38 -14.46
N PRO A 87 3.67 6.27 -15.41
CA PRO A 87 4.15 7.62 -15.09
C PRO A 87 3.17 8.40 -14.21
N GLU A 88 3.65 9.54 -13.70
CA GLU A 88 2.83 10.55 -13.01
C GLU A 88 2.25 10.09 -11.66
N ILE A 89 2.85 9.08 -11.03
CA ILE A 89 2.56 8.70 -9.64
C ILE A 89 3.48 9.51 -8.71
N PRO A 90 2.98 10.52 -7.98
CA PRO A 90 3.82 11.43 -7.20
C PRO A 90 4.55 10.71 -6.08
N SER A 91 3.83 9.87 -5.34
CA SER A 91 4.35 9.13 -4.19
C SER A 91 3.83 7.70 -4.14
N THR A 92 4.75 6.76 -3.92
CA THR A 92 4.44 5.33 -3.95
C THR A 92 3.99 4.78 -2.60
N LEU A 93 4.46 5.38 -1.51
CA LEU A 93 4.03 5.08 -0.15
C LEU A 93 3.33 6.31 0.42
N ASN A 94 2.11 6.12 0.88
CA ASN A 94 1.22 7.19 1.33
C ASN A 94 0.50 6.80 2.61
N TYR A 95 -0.14 7.78 3.23
CA TYR A 95 -1.13 7.54 4.27
C TYR A 95 -2.29 8.51 4.18
N VAL A 96 -3.38 8.17 4.87
CA VAL A 96 -4.47 9.09 5.21
C VAL A 96 -4.72 9.01 6.71
N GLU A 97 -5.18 10.10 7.31
CA GLU A 97 -5.58 10.12 8.72
C GLU A 97 -7.01 9.58 8.84
N ILE A 98 -7.24 8.64 9.76
CA ILE A 98 -8.49 7.90 9.84
C ILE A 98 -9.61 8.80 10.33
N ASP A 99 -9.29 9.68 11.29
CA ASP A 99 -10.22 10.65 11.86
C ASP A 99 -10.72 11.70 10.84
N GLU A 100 -10.07 11.87 9.68
CA GLU A 100 -10.57 12.71 8.57
C GLU A 100 -11.84 12.12 7.90
N PHE A 101 -12.27 10.93 8.32
CA PHE A 101 -13.46 10.20 7.86
C PHE A 101 -14.77 10.98 8.00
N SER A 102 -14.92 11.84 9.02
CA SER A 102 -16.22 12.48 9.31
C SER A 102 -16.66 13.46 8.23
N GLU A 103 -15.73 13.98 7.42
CA GLU A 103 -16.00 15.04 6.44
C GLU A 103 -15.76 14.61 4.99
N ASN A 104 -14.86 13.65 4.73
CA ASN A 104 -14.51 13.23 3.37
C ASN A 104 -14.21 11.72 3.28
N ARG A 105 -14.96 11.00 2.44
CA ARG A 105 -14.74 9.55 2.18
C ARG A 105 -13.64 9.27 1.15
N SER A 106 -13.08 10.31 0.55
CA SER A 106 -11.99 10.27 -0.44
C SER A 106 -10.86 11.22 -0.03
N PRO A 107 -10.23 11.03 1.15
CA PRO A 107 -9.17 11.92 1.60
C PRO A 107 -7.97 11.87 0.64
N LYS A 108 -7.25 12.99 0.54
CA LYS A 108 -6.05 13.07 -0.29
C LYS A 108 -4.94 12.23 0.34
N LEU A 109 -4.20 11.52 -0.49
CA LEU A 109 -3.03 10.76 -0.07
C LEU A 109 -1.91 11.69 0.35
N LYS A 110 -1.38 11.48 1.55
CA LYS A 110 -0.21 12.18 2.07
C LYS A 110 1.04 11.34 1.81
N PRO A 111 2.06 11.86 1.09
CA PRO A 111 3.31 11.14 0.89
C PRO A 111 3.97 10.75 2.20
N PHE A 112 4.45 9.51 2.32
CA PHE A 112 5.13 9.03 3.52
C PHE A 112 6.56 8.54 3.19
N PRO A 113 7.59 8.93 3.98
CA PRO A 113 7.51 9.83 5.14
C PRO A 113 7.28 11.30 4.77
N ASN A 114 7.64 11.69 3.54
CA ASN A 114 7.42 13.02 2.99
C ASN A 114 7.50 12.98 1.45
N ILE A 115 7.20 14.11 0.81
CA ILE A 115 7.21 14.22 -0.65
C ILE A 115 8.64 14.15 -1.21
N GLU A 116 9.63 14.66 -0.48
CA GLU A 116 11.03 14.70 -0.90
C GLU A 116 11.59 13.29 -1.05
N THR A 117 11.31 12.40 -0.09
CA THR A 117 11.72 10.99 -0.10
C THR A 117 11.03 10.21 -1.22
N ASN A 118 9.79 10.59 -1.56
CA ASN A 118 9.04 9.95 -2.63
C ASN A 118 9.39 10.50 -4.02
N SER A 119 9.77 11.77 -4.16
CA SER A 119 9.94 12.40 -5.47
C SER A 119 11.14 11.84 -6.22
N LEU A 120 10.91 11.44 -7.47
CA LEU A 120 11.97 10.98 -8.36
C LEU A 120 12.84 12.14 -8.84
N HIS A 121 14.13 11.87 -9.02
CA HIS A 121 15.03 12.80 -9.71
C HIS A 121 14.67 12.90 -11.20
N THR A 122 14.79 14.09 -11.77
CA THR A 122 14.42 14.37 -13.18
C THR A 122 15.21 13.51 -14.16
N ASP A 123 16.50 13.33 -13.90
CA ASP A 123 17.44 12.49 -14.66
C ASP A 123 17.45 11.03 -14.20
N GLN A 124 16.59 10.66 -13.25
CA GLN A 124 16.39 9.28 -12.79
C GLN A 124 17.67 8.61 -12.27
N HIS A 125 18.62 9.36 -11.72
CA HIS A 125 19.79 8.79 -11.07
C HIS A 125 19.45 8.11 -9.73
N ALA A 126 20.25 7.12 -9.34
CA ALA A 126 20.09 6.38 -8.09
C ALA A 126 20.36 7.28 -6.87
N ASP A 127 19.49 7.20 -5.85
CA ASP A 127 19.67 7.90 -4.59
C ASP A 127 19.08 7.05 -3.44
N SER A 128 19.93 6.60 -2.53
CA SER A 128 19.53 5.72 -1.43
C SER A 128 18.52 6.35 -0.47
N ASN A 129 18.33 7.67 -0.52
CA ASN A 129 17.33 8.40 0.27
C ASN A 129 15.96 8.49 -0.42
N LYS A 130 15.83 7.94 -1.63
CA LYS A 130 14.58 7.95 -2.40
C LYS A 130 13.94 6.57 -2.41
N ILE A 131 12.60 6.56 -2.39
CA ILE A 131 11.79 5.37 -2.54
C ILE A 131 11.24 5.32 -3.96
N ILE A 132 11.56 4.27 -4.72
CA ILE A 132 11.22 4.17 -6.14
C ILE A 132 9.86 3.52 -6.37
N SER A 133 9.56 2.36 -5.79
CA SER A 133 8.26 1.72 -5.96
C SER A 133 7.99 0.69 -4.87
N VAL A 134 6.88 0.85 -4.16
CA VAL A 134 6.48 0.00 -3.04
C VAL A 134 5.17 -0.71 -3.36
N TYR A 135 5.15 -2.02 -3.13
CA TYR A 135 3.99 -2.87 -3.39
C TYR A 135 3.20 -3.24 -2.14
N ARG A 136 3.90 -3.50 -1.04
CA ARG A 136 3.30 -3.94 0.22
C ARG A 136 4.08 -3.34 1.36
N THR A 137 3.33 -2.99 2.39
CA THR A 137 3.84 -2.67 3.71
C THR A 137 3.55 -3.84 4.66
N ARG A 138 4.19 -3.82 5.83
CA ARG A 138 3.84 -4.68 6.96
C ARG A 138 4.22 -3.97 8.25
N LEU A 139 3.29 -3.91 9.20
CA LEU A 139 3.61 -3.51 10.58
C LEU A 139 4.01 -4.73 11.40
N ASP A 140 5.13 -4.63 12.12
CA ASP A 140 5.53 -5.65 13.08
C ASP A 140 4.94 -5.40 14.48
N GLU A 141 5.18 -6.34 15.39
CA GLU A 141 4.69 -6.28 16.77
C GLU A 141 5.32 -5.14 17.59
N CYS A 142 6.47 -4.61 17.14
CA CYS A 142 7.13 -3.46 17.75
C CYS A 142 6.60 -2.13 17.20
N GLY A 143 5.63 -2.15 16.28
CA GLY A 143 5.08 -0.95 15.66
C GLY A 143 6.02 -0.31 14.63
N ARG A 144 6.94 -1.07 14.04
CA ARG A 144 7.78 -0.60 12.92
C ARG A 144 7.11 -0.93 11.60
N LEU A 145 7.19 0.00 10.65
CA LEU A 145 6.66 -0.18 9.30
C LEU A 145 7.78 -0.73 8.40
N TRP A 146 7.52 -1.89 7.81
CA TRP A 146 8.41 -2.55 6.88
C TRP A 146 7.87 -2.43 5.47
N PHE A 147 8.75 -2.22 4.50
CA PHE A 147 8.40 -2.34 3.10
C PHE A 147 9.62 -2.69 2.26
N VAL A 148 9.35 -3.16 1.04
CA VAL A 148 10.37 -3.38 0.02
C VAL A 148 10.21 -2.30 -1.03
N ASP A 149 11.27 -1.53 -1.24
CA ASP A 149 11.44 -0.71 -2.43
C ASP A 149 12.06 -1.58 -3.53
N THR A 150 11.37 -1.73 -4.65
CA THR A 150 11.87 -2.53 -5.78
C THR A 150 13.03 -1.84 -6.50
N GLY A 151 13.21 -0.53 -6.29
CA GLY A 151 14.21 0.26 -7.01
C GLY A 151 13.94 0.37 -8.52
N ARG A 152 12.74 -0.03 -8.98
CA ARG A 152 12.40 -0.20 -10.40
C ARG A 152 11.15 0.58 -10.78
N LEU A 153 11.21 1.23 -11.94
CA LEU A 153 10.05 1.77 -12.64
C LEU A 153 9.54 0.74 -13.64
N GLU A 154 8.26 0.37 -13.54
CA GLU A 154 7.67 -0.70 -14.34
C GLU A 154 6.74 -0.14 -15.43
N TYR A 155 7.21 0.90 -16.11
CA TYR A 155 6.46 1.55 -17.16
C TYR A 155 6.42 0.65 -18.40
N PHE A 156 5.27 0.53 -19.04
CA PHE A 156 5.18 -0.21 -20.29
C PHE A 156 5.61 0.70 -21.47
N PRO A 157 6.40 0.23 -22.44
CA PRO A 157 6.94 -1.14 -22.60
C PRO A 157 8.30 -1.38 -21.89
N ASN A 158 8.95 -0.34 -21.40
CA ASN A 158 10.32 -0.39 -20.90
C ASN A 158 10.38 -0.27 -19.37
N GLN A 159 10.86 -1.31 -18.71
CA GLN A 159 11.17 -1.25 -17.28
C GLN A 159 12.59 -0.71 -17.07
N THR A 160 12.76 0.17 -16.09
CA THR A 160 14.05 0.77 -15.76
C THR A 160 14.41 0.47 -14.32
N GLN A 161 15.54 -0.18 -14.08
CA GLN A 161 16.12 -0.32 -12.74
C GLN A 161 16.87 0.98 -12.41
N ILE A 162 16.40 1.70 -11.40
CA ILE A 162 16.96 2.99 -10.96
C ILE A 162 18.02 2.77 -9.90
N GLN A 163 17.73 1.95 -8.90
CA GLN A 163 18.62 1.61 -7.79
C GLN A 163 18.43 0.15 -7.40
N PRO A 164 19.37 -0.50 -6.69
CA PRO A 164 19.16 -1.86 -6.21
C PRO A 164 17.92 -1.93 -5.30
N PRO A 165 17.19 -3.07 -5.29
CA PRO A 165 16.07 -3.23 -4.39
C PRO A 165 16.56 -3.12 -2.93
N SER A 166 15.67 -2.71 -2.04
CA SER A 166 16.01 -2.56 -0.62
C SER A 166 14.83 -2.81 0.31
N ILE A 167 15.13 -3.32 1.50
CA ILE A 167 14.19 -3.44 2.62
C ILE A 167 14.34 -2.20 3.49
N TRP A 168 13.22 -1.56 3.80
CA TRP A 168 13.17 -0.39 4.67
C TRP A 168 12.40 -0.73 5.94
N ILE A 169 12.94 -0.26 7.06
CA ILE A 169 12.30 -0.29 8.37
C ILE A 169 12.22 1.16 8.84
N VAL A 170 11.02 1.65 9.04
CA VAL A 170 10.77 3.04 9.41
C VAL A 170 9.84 3.13 10.60
N ASP A 171 9.98 4.18 11.38
CA ASP A 171 9.02 4.52 12.42
C ASP A 171 7.77 5.16 11.77
N PRO A 172 6.59 4.52 11.85
CA PRO A 172 5.36 5.05 11.26
C PRO A 172 4.83 6.32 11.93
N GLU A 173 5.26 6.63 13.15
CA GLU A 173 4.84 7.84 13.88
C GLU A 173 5.61 9.06 13.37
N THR A 174 6.94 8.97 13.33
CA THR A 174 7.85 10.06 12.98
C THR A 174 8.24 10.10 11.50
N GLY A 175 8.11 8.99 10.77
CA GLY A 175 8.65 8.84 9.42
C GLY A 175 10.16 8.62 9.36
N GLN A 176 10.83 8.47 10.50
CA GLN A 176 12.28 8.26 10.55
C GLN A 176 12.66 6.88 10.01
N THR A 177 13.65 6.84 9.11
CA THR A 177 14.27 5.58 8.69
C THR A 177 15.11 5.00 9.83
N LEU A 178 14.72 3.83 10.32
CA LEU A 178 15.44 3.10 11.36
C LEU A 178 16.55 2.26 10.72
N HIS A 179 16.22 1.53 9.66
CA HIS A 179 17.17 0.73 8.90
C HIS A 179 16.81 0.70 7.42
N ARG A 180 17.85 0.58 6.59
CA ARG A 180 17.75 0.28 5.16
C ARG A 180 18.74 -0.84 4.86
N PHE A 181 18.27 -1.92 4.25
CA PHE A 181 19.10 -3.01 3.78
C PHE A 181 18.98 -3.11 2.26
N GLU A 182 20.08 -2.87 1.57
CA GLU A 182 20.16 -3.02 0.12
C GLU A 182 20.46 -4.47 -0.25
N PHE A 183 19.75 -5.02 -1.23
CA PHE A 183 20.07 -6.36 -1.73
C PHE A 183 21.38 -6.31 -2.52
N PRO A 184 22.30 -7.26 -2.29
CA PRO A 184 23.57 -7.32 -3.02
C PRO A 184 23.33 -7.56 -4.51
N ALA A 185 24.25 -7.04 -5.34
CA ALA A 185 24.35 -7.47 -6.73
C ALA A 185 24.71 -8.97 -6.79
N GLU A 186 24.18 -9.67 -7.80
CA GLU A 186 24.59 -11.04 -8.11
C GLU A 186 26.04 -11.13 -8.58
#